data_AF-F9S6T9-F1
#
_entry.id   AF-F9S6T9-F1
#
_cell.length_a   1.000
_cell.length_b   1.000
_cell.length_c   1.000
_cell.angle_alpha   90.00
_cell.angle_beta   90.00
_cell.angle_gamma   90.00
#
_symmetry.space_group_name_H-M   'P 1'
#
loop_
_entity.id
_entity.type
_entity.pdbx_description
1 polymer ?
#
loop_
_entity_poly.entity_id
_entity_poly.type
_entity_poly.pdbx_seq_one_letter_code
_entity_poly.pdbx_strand_id
1 'polypeptide(L)'
;MFDLGIDSIIEAMASPIKTNANPIHHKTKDRGSIIDKHRSEILILHNKYQCSYGEINFWLKEKHNISISKTALYNRVQHWKRLGIDG
;
A
#
# COMPACT_ATOMS: atom_id res chain seq x y z
N MET A 1 -37.49 23.11 -46.35
CA MET A 1 -36.59 21.96 -46.14
C MET A 1 -35.73 22.34 -44.95
N PHE A 2 -36.08 21.87 -43.77
CA PHE A 2 -35.40 22.25 -42.54
C PHE A 2 -34.12 21.41 -42.44
N ASP A 3 -32.99 22.08 -42.57
CA ASP A 3 -31.67 21.49 -42.36
C ASP A 3 -31.55 21.27 -40.84
N LEU A 4 -31.94 20.08 -40.38
CA LEU A 4 -31.71 19.63 -39.01
C LEU A 4 -30.21 19.32 -38.91
N GLY A 5 -29.43 20.39 -38.86
CA GLY A 5 -27.98 20.36 -38.70
C GLY A 5 -27.61 19.63 -37.42
N ILE A 6 -26.46 18.97 -37.48
CA ILE A 6 -25.85 18.20 -36.39
C ILE A 6 -25.85 18.97 -35.05
N ASP A 7 -25.88 20.29 -35.09
CA ASP A 7 -25.99 21.20 -33.94
C ASP A 7 -27.20 20.91 -33.04
N SER A 8 -28.36 20.54 -33.58
CA SER A 8 -29.54 20.16 -32.78
C SER A 8 -29.37 18.83 -32.03
N ILE A 9 -28.53 17.93 -32.54
CA ILE A 9 -28.22 16.65 -31.89
C ILE A 9 -27.25 16.89 -30.72
N ILE A 10 -26.28 17.78 -30.89
CA ILE A 10 -25.29 18.13 -29.87
C ILE A 10 -25.97 18.79 -28.67
N GLU A 11 -26.96 19.66 -28.90
CA GLU A 11 -27.69 20.36 -27.83
C GLU A 11 -28.60 19.44 -26.99
N ALA A 12 -29.13 18.36 -27.58
CA ALA A 12 -29.99 17.39 -26.89
C ALA A 12 -29.22 16.40 -26.00
N MET A 13 -27.89 16.33 -26.12
CA MET A 13 -27.06 15.48 -25.28
C MET A 13 -26.77 16.18 -23.96
N ALA A 14 -27.70 16.03 -23.01
CA ALA A 14 -27.57 16.49 -21.64
C ALA A 14 -26.14 16.27 -21.10
N SER A 15 -25.53 17.36 -20.63
CA SER A 15 -24.17 17.40 -20.09
C SER A 15 -23.92 16.23 -19.14
N PRO A 16 -22.75 15.57 -19.19
CA PRO A 16 -22.47 14.44 -18.33
C PRO A 16 -22.63 14.88 -16.88
N ILE A 17 -23.59 14.24 -16.19
CA ILE A 17 -23.82 14.41 -14.77
C ILE A 17 -22.46 14.18 -14.11
N LYS A 18 -21.88 15.24 -13.52
CA LYS A 18 -20.65 15.13 -12.73
C LYS A 18 -21.00 14.30 -11.51
N THR A 19 -20.93 12.99 -11.63
CA THR A 19 -20.94 12.10 -10.49
C THR A 19 -19.70 12.44 -9.71
N ASN A 20 -19.87 13.04 -8.53
CA ASN A 20 -18.81 13.12 -7.53
C ASN A 20 -18.43 11.68 -7.19
N ALA A 21 -17.51 11.11 -7.96
CA ALA A 21 -16.91 9.83 -7.69
C ALA A 21 -16.04 10.06 -6.45
N ASN A 22 -16.64 9.96 -5.27
CA ASN A 22 -15.87 9.64 -4.09
C ASN A 22 -15.12 8.36 -4.45
N PRO A 23 -13.78 8.37 -4.52
CA PRO A 23 -13.05 7.14 -4.77
C PRO A 23 -13.40 6.21 -3.60
N ILE A 24 -14.24 5.22 -3.89
CA ILE A 24 -14.46 4.11 -2.97
C ILE A 24 -13.08 3.45 -2.89
N HIS A 25 -12.33 3.78 -1.84
CA HIS A 25 -11.10 3.09 -1.51
C HIS A 25 -11.50 1.67 -1.13
N HIS A 26 -11.59 0.80 -2.15
CA HIS A 26 -11.53 -0.64 -1.96
C HIS A 26 -10.18 -0.89 -1.28
N LYS A 27 -10.19 -0.97 0.05
CA LYS A 27 -9.07 -1.56 0.81
C LYS A 27 -8.96 -2.98 0.30
N THR A 28 -8.12 -3.18 -0.71
CA THR A 28 -7.79 -4.50 -1.23
C THR A 28 -7.35 -5.34 -0.04
N LYS A 29 -8.08 -6.43 0.19
CA LYS A 29 -7.90 -7.35 1.33
C LYS A 29 -6.62 -8.19 1.18
N ASP A 30 -5.55 -7.64 0.60
CA ASP A 30 -4.24 -8.26 0.66
C ASP A 30 -3.61 -7.83 1.99
N ARG A 31 -3.96 -8.58 3.05
CA ARG A 31 -3.80 -8.20 4.47
C ARG A 31 -2.35 -8.28 4.96
N GLY A 32 -1.37 -7.82 4.18
CA GLY A 32 0.02 -7.80 4.59
C GLY A 32 0.82 -6.63 4.01
N SER A 33 1.68 -6.04 4.84
CA SER A 33 2.74 -5.15 4.36
C SER A 33 3.74 -5.96 3.54
N ILE A 34 4.43 -5.33 2.58
CA ILE A 34 5.47 -6.00 1.77
C ILE A 34 6.55 -6.67 2.64
N ILE A 35 6.81 -6.13 3.84
CA ILE A 35 7.76 -6.69 4.81
C ILE A 35 7.25 -7.92 5.56
N ASP A 36 5.94 -8.21 5.52
CA ASP A 36 5.41 -9.43 6.14
C ASP A 36 5.92 -10.69 5.44
N LYS A 37 6.25 -10.58 4.15
CA LYS A 37 6.90 -11.67 3.39
C LYS A 37 8.24 -12.08 3.99
N HIS A 38 8.91 -11.15 4.68
CA HIS A 38 10.23 -11.34 5.29
C HIS A 38 10.15 -11.35 6.83
N ARG A 39 8.95 -11.51 7.41
CA ARG A 39 8.71 -11.45 8.85
C ARG A 39 9.64 -12.36 9.64
N SER A 40 9.76 -13.63 9.25
CA SER A 40 10.58 -14.60 9.97
C SER A 40 12.06 -14.21 9.96
N GLU A 41 12.59 -13.80 8.80
CA GLU A 41 13.99 -13.33 8.69
C GLU A 41 14.22 -12.08 9.55
N ILE A 42 13.30 -11.10 9.50
CA ILE A 42 13.39 -9.87 10.31
C ILE A 42 13.38 -10.19 11.81
N LEU A 43 12.49 -11.08 12.26
CA LEU A 43 12.42 -11.47 13.68
C LEU A 43 13.67 -12.21 14.13
N ILE A 44 14.23 -13.09 13.30
CA ILE A 44 15.51 -13.75 13.58
C ILE A 44 16.65 -12.73 13.69
N LEU A 45 16.76 -11.81 12.73
CA LEU A 45 17.79 -10.75 12.78
C LEU A 45 17.65 -9.91 14.05
N HIS A 46 16.43 -9.56 14.43
CA HIS A 46 16.16 -8.73 15.61
C HIS A 46 16.37 -9.48 16.93
N ASN A 47 15.83 -10.70 17.07
CA ASN A 47 15.79 -11.41 18.35
C ASN A 47 17.04 -12.28 18.56
N LYS A 48 17.50 -12.98 17.53
CA LYS A 48 18.63 -13.93 17.64
C LYS A 48 19.97 -13.25 17.41
N TYR A 49 20.05 -12.39 16.39
CA TYR A 49 21.29 -11.69 16.04
C TYR A 49 21.42 -10.29 16.65
N GLN A 50 20.39 -9.82 17.37
CA GLN A 50 20.38 -8.51 18.05
C GLN A 50 20.68 -7.34 17.09
N CYS A 51 20.37 -7.49 15.81
CA CYS A 51 20.55 -6.43 14.83
C CYS A 51 19.64 -5.25 15.15
N SER A 52 20.19 -4.05 15.05
CA SER A 52 19.43 -2.81 15.16
C SER A 52 18.45 -2.67 13.99
N TYR A 53 17.39 -1.90 14.18
CA TYR A 53 16.46 -1.57 13.07
C TYR A 53 17.15 -0.82 11.91
N GLY A 54 18.31 -0.19 12.15
CA GLY A 54 19.10 0.42 11.08
C GLY A 54 19.73 -0.64 10.18
N GLU A 55 20.34 -1.67 10.77
CA GLU A 55 20.93 -2.79 10.05
C GLU A 55 19.87 -3.62 9.33
N ILE A 56 18.71 -3.85 9.95
CA ILE A 56 17.61 -4.57 9.31
C ILE A 56 17.06 -3.76 8.12
N ASN A 57 16.96 -2.44 8.24
CA ASN A 57 16.57 -1.58 7.11
C ASN A 57 17.60 -1.62 5.97
N PHE A 58 18.89 -1.59 6.30
CA PHE A 58 19.95 -1.74 5.31
C PHE A 58 19.85 -3.09 4.59
N TRP A 59 19.67 -4.17 5.35
CA TRP A 59 19.47 -5.52 4.82
C TRP A 59 18.22 -5.62 3.91
N LEU A 60 17.09 -5.01 4.31
CA LEU A 60 15.87 -4.94 3.50
C LEU A 60 16.10 -4.19 2.18
N LYS A 61 16.89 -3.12 2.23
CA LYS A 61 17.22 -2.33 1.04
C LYS A 61 18.14 -3.10 0.10
N GLU A 62 19.23 -3.68 0.59
CA GLU A 62 20.23 -4.35 -0.24
C GLU A 62 19.74 -5.69 -0.80
N LYS A 63 19.11 -6.52 0.04
CA LYS A 63 18.73 -7.89 -0.36
C LYS A 63 17.37 -7.96 -1.06
N HIS A 64 16.45 -7.08 -0.68
CA HIS A 64 15.05 -7.14 -1.11
C HIS A 64 14.56 -5.90 -1.85
N ASN A 65 15.40 -4.87 -2.01
CA ASN A 65 15.03 -3.57 -2.60
C ASN A 65 13.79 -2.93 -1.92
N ILE A 66 13.65 -3.16 -0.61
CA ILE A 66 12.55 -2.63 0.19
C ILE A 66 13.06 -1.41 0.96
N SER A 67 12.53 -0.23 0.65
CA SER A 67 12.79 1.00 1.40
C SER A 67 11.62 1.30 2.34
N ILE A 68 11.90 1.31 3.65
CA ILE A 68 10.93 1.69 4.68
C ILE A 68 11.60 2.55 5.75
N SER A 69 10.80 3.37 6.44
CA SER A 69 11.30 4.13 7.58
C SER A 69 11.59 3.20 8.77
N LYS A 70 12.59 3.58 9.58
CA LYS A 70 12.94 2.84 10.80
C LYS A 70 11.74 2.72 11.75
N THR A 71 10.92 3.78 11.84
CA THR A 71 9.68 3.80 12.63
C THR A 71 8.63 2.84 12.10
N ALA A 72 8.47 2.72 10.78
CA ALA A 72 7.54 1.75 10.18
C ALA A 72 7.96 0.31 10.47
N LEU A 73 9.27 0.02 10.37
CA LEU A 73 9.83 -1.29 10.75
C LEU A 73 9.57 -1.58 12.23
N TYR A 74 9.89 -0.64 13.12
CA TYR A 74 9.65 -0.78 14.56
C TYR A 74 8.19 -1.09 14.86
N ASN A 75 7.26 -0.27 14.34
CA ASN A 75 5.83 -0.44 14.55
C ASN A 75 5.35 -1.81 14.06
N ARG A 76 5.92 -2.32 12.96
CA ARG A 76 5.59 -3.64 12.44
C ARG A 76 6.10 -4.76 13.32
N VAL A 77 7.34 -4.69 13.77
CA VAL A 77 7.91 -5.68 14.71
C VAL A 77 7.11 -5.71 16.02
N GLN A 78 6.76 -4.55 16.57
CA GLN A 78 5.90 -4.45 17.76
C GLN A 78 4.49 -5.00 17.51
N HIS A 79 3.95 -4.82 16.31
CA HIS A 79 2.69 -5.43 15.93
C HIS A 79 2.77 -6.97 15.91
N TRP A 80 3.83 -7.55 15.34
CA TRP A 80 4.00 -9.01 15.33
C TRP A 80 4.20 -9.59 16.74
N LYS A 81 4.97 -8.91 17.60
CA LYS A 81 5.13 -9.31 19.01
C LYS A 81 3.80 -9.32 19.76
N ARG A 82 2.95 -8.31 19.56
CA ARG A 82 1.60 -8.27 20.16
C ARG A 82 0.68 -9.40 19.69
N LEU A 83 0.95 -9.99 18.52
CA LEU A 83 0.22 -11.15 18.01
C LEU A 83 0.79 -12.48 18.52
N GLY A 84 1.81 -12.47 19.38
CA GLY A 84 2.50 -13.67 19.87
C GLY A 84 3.34 -14.36 18.80
N ILE A 85 3.76 -13.62 17.76
CA ILE A 85 4.64 -14.15 16.72
C ILE A 85 6.08 -13.85 17.16
N ASP A 86 6.64 -14.81 17.89
CA ASP A 86 8.00 -14.76 18.38
C ASP A 86 8.84 -15.68 17.46
N GLY A 87 9.64 -15.07 16.60
CA GLY A 87 10.54 -15.79 15.67
C GLY A 87 11.78 -16.33 16.35
#